data_AF-A0A6I5RJW9-F1
#
_entry.id   AF-A0A6I5RJW9-F1
#
_cell.length_a   1.000
_cell.length_b   1.000
_cell.length_c   1.000
_cell.angle_alpha   90.00
_cell.angle_beta   90.00
_cell.angle_gamma   90.00
#
_symmetry.space_group_name_H-M   'P 1'
#
loop_
_entity.id
_entity.type
_entity.pdbx_description
1 polymer ?
#
loop_
_entity_poly.entity_id
_entity_poly.type
_entity_poly.pdbx_seq_one_letter_code
_entity_poly.pdbx_strand_id
1 'polypeptide(L)'
;SILADLCRRFINRDLLKTHDITNLSPDQHLLLLEDLHPKLKDEGFAPDYYCGIRVAWNRGYTLYQRGIKLKTDHGLQEISDASPLVKTLTQPLQKIWLVYPREVDAKSRAIALTTL
;
A
#
# COMPACT_ATOMS: atom_id res chain seq x y z
N SER A 1 -26.24 -7.87 -4.14
CA SER A 1 -25.38 -8.57 -3.16
C SER A 1 -24.01 -7.89 -3.14
N ILE A 2 -23.23 -8.05 -2.06
CA ILE A 2 -21.88 -7.48 -1.94
C ILE A 2 -20.99 -7.94 -3.10
N LEU A 3 -21.01 -9.24 -3.41
CA LEU A 3 -20.24 -9.81 -4.51
C LEU A 3 -20.56 -9.17 -5.86
N ALA A 4 -21.85 -8.95 -6.17
CA ALA A 4 -22.25 -8.33 -7.43
C ALA A 4 -21.70 -6.90 -7.58
N ASP A 5 -21.70 -6.11 -6.50
CA ASP A 5 -21.11 -4.77 -6.53
C ASP A 5 -19.59 -4.80 -6.67
N LEU A 6 -18.88 -5.69 -5.96
CA LEU A 6 -17.43 -5.83 -6.12
C LEU A 6 -17.05 -6.24 -7.55
N CYS A 7 -17.80 -7.16 -8.17
CA CYS A 7 -17.62 -7.52 -9.58
C CYS A 7 -17.88 -6.33 -10.52
N ARG A 8 -18.97 -5.58 -10.30
CA ARG A 8 -19.27 -4.36 -11.07
C ARG A 8 -18.13 -3.35 -10.95
N ARG A 9 -17.62 -3.11 -9.73
CA ARG A 9 -16.50 -2.20 -9.47
C ARG A 9 -15.25 -2.59 -10.23
N PHE A 10 -14.93 -3.89 -10.22
CA PHE A 10 -13.80 -4.43 -10.96
C PHE A 10 -13.95 -4.21 -12.47
N ILE A 11 -15.10 -4.59 -13.05
CA ILE A 11 -15.36 -4.47 -14.50
C ILE A 11 -15.33 -3.01 -14.95
N ASN A 12 -15.94 -2.11 -14.18
CA ASN A 12 -16.08 -0.70 -14.55
C ASN A 12 -14.93 0.19 -14.05
N ARG A 13 -13.87 -0.41 -13.49
CA ARG A 13 -12.71 0.31 -12.90
C ARG A 13 -13.13 1.35 -11.84
N ASP A 14 -14.21 1.06 -11.12
CA ASP A 14 -14.68 1.87 -9.99
C ASP A 14 -13.99 1.40 -8.70
N LEU A 15 -12.69 1.69 -8.66
CA LEU A 15 -11.78 1.18 -7.63
C LEU A 15 -11.95 1.90 -6.29
N LEU A 16 -11.72 1.16 -5.21
CA LEU A 16 -11.57 1.69 -3.86
C LEU A 16 -10.37 2.67 -3.81
N LYS A 17 -10.47 3.65 -2.92
CA LYS A 17 -9.39 4.58 -2.62
C LYS A 17 -8.37 3.94 -1.68
N THR A 18 -7.13 4.40 -1.78
CA THR A 18 -6.04 3.99 -0.89
C THR A 18 -5.43 5.20 -0.20
N HIS A 19 -5.01 5.03 1.05
CA HIS A 19 -4.23 6.02 1.80
C HIS A 19 -2.94 5.37 2.32
N ASP A 20 -1.80 6.03 2.14
CA ASP A 20 -0.50 5.52 2.59
C ASP A 20 -0.37 5.75 4.11
N ILE A 21 -0.29 4.66 4.86
CA ILE A 21 -0.14 4.65 6.32
C ILE A 21 1.19 4.01 6.75
N THR A 22 2.16 3.89 5.82
CA THR A 22 3.44 3.20 6.03
C THR A 22 4.21 3.74 7.24
N ASN A 23 4.13 5.05 7.50
CA ASN A 23 4.88 5.71 8.57
C ASN A 23 4.18 5.69 9.94
N LEU A 24 2.97 5.12 10.03
CA LEU A 24 2.21 5.04 11.27
C LEU A 24 2.54 3.75 12.04
N SER A 25 2.34 3.77 13.35
CA SER A 25 2.49 2.57 14.19
C SER A 25 1.35 1.57 13.94
N PRO A 26 1.55 0.28 14.27
CA PRO A 26 0.49 -0.72 14.17
C PRO A 26 -0.79 -0.34 14.94
N ASP A 27 -0.65 0.28 16.12
CA ASP A 27 -1.79 0.72 16.92
C ASP A 27 -2.57 1.83 16.21
N GLN A 28 -1.86 2.78 15.58
CA GLN A 28 -2.48 3.83 14.77
C GLN A 28 -3.18 3.25 13.53
N HIS A 29 -2.68 2.16 12.94
CA HIS A 29 -3.38 1.49 11.83
C HIS A 29 -4.73 0.93 12.26
N LEU A 30 -4.78 0.30 13.44
CA LEU A 30 -6.02 -0.26 13.99
C LEU A 30 -7.02 0.85 14.31
N LEU A 31 -6.57 1.93 14.97
CA LEU A 31 -7.43 3.09 15.25
C LEU A 31 -8.05 3.67 13.97
N LEU A 32 -7.26 3.81 12.91
CA LEU A 32 -7.77 4.29 11.62
C LEU A 32 -8.81 3.36 11.00
N LEU A 33 -8.66 2.05 11.17
CA LEU A 33 -9.63 1.07 10.68
C LEU A 33 -10.92 1.11 11.51
N GLU A 34 -10.82 1.20 12.83
CA GLU A 34 -11.95 1.32 13.76
C GLU A 34 -12.74 2.61 13.53
N ASP A 35 -12.06 3.73 13.30
CA ASP A 35 -12.68 5.03 12.98
C ASP A 35 -13.43 5.02 11.64
N LEU A 36 -13.04 4.13 10.72
CA LEU A 36 -13.63 4.03 9.39
C LEU A 36 -14.88 3.15 9.38
N HIS A 37 -14.95 2.14 10.26
CA HIS A 37 -16.10 1.23 10.38
C HIS A 37 -17.46 1.92 10.52
N PRO A 38 -17.67 2.89 11.43
CA PRO A 38 -18.97 3.56 11.55
C PRO A 38 -19.32 4.37 10.29
N LYS A 39 -18.33 5.06 9.70
CA LYS A 39 -18.53 5.88 8.49
C LYS A 39 -18.96 5.03 7.29
N LEU A 40 -18.41 3.82 7.16
CA LEU A 40 -18.83 2.86 6.14
C LEU A 40 -20.27 2.41 6.35
N LYS A 41 -20.65 2.10 7.59
CA LYS A 41 -22.01 1.68 7.92
C LYS A 41 -23.02 2.79 7.64
N ASP A 42 -22.69 4.04 7.96
CA ASP A 42 -23.52 5.21 7.67
C ASP A 42 -23.76 5.39 6.16
N GLU A 43 -22.78 5.03 5.34
CA GLU A 43 -22.88 5.03 3.88
C GLU A 43 -23.45 3.73 3.28
N GLY A 44 -23.91 2.79 4.12
CA GLY A 44 -24.51 1.53 3.68
C GLY A 44 -23.51 0.47 3.20
N PHE A 45 -22.21 0.65 3.46
CA PHE A 45 -21.18 -0.33 3.15
C PHE A 45 -20.93 -1.27 4.34
N ALA A 46 -20.72 -2.56 4.04
CA ALA A 46 -20.30 -3.55 5.02
C ALA A 46 -18.77 -3.43 5.26
N PRO A 47 -18.30 -3.01 6.45
CA PRO A 47 -16.89 -2.69 6.65
C PRO A 47 -15.94 -3.83 6.32
N ASP A 48 -16.29 -5.06 6.69
CA ASP A 48 -15.48 -6.27 6.49
C ASP A 48 -15.17 -6.57 5.01
N TYR A 49 -15.95 -6.01 4.08
CA TYR A 49 -15.80 -6.25 2.64
C TYR A 49 -15.26 -5.03 1.89
N TYR A 50 -15.52 -3.83 2.40
CA TYR A 50 -15.24 -2.59 1.70
C TYR A 50 -14.05 -1.83 2.25
N CYS A 51 -13.50 -2.24 3.39
CA CYS A 51 -12.27 -1.66 3.92
C CYS A 51 -11.27 -2.67 4.45
N GLY A 52 -10.05 -2.21 4.67
CA GLY A 52 -9.01 -2.98 5.32
C GLY A 52 -7.63 -2.43 5.09
N ILE A 53 -6.68 -2.97 5.86
CA ILE A 53 -5.26 -2.68 5.71
C ILE A 53 -4.67 -3.66 4.69
N ARG A 54 -3.83 -3.15 3.78
CA ARG A 54 -3.09 -3.95 2.81
C ARG A 54 -1.61 -3.64 2.90
N VAL A 55 -0.81 -4.68 3.15
CA VAL A 55 0.64 -4.61 3.14
C VAL A 55 1.13 -5.04 1.77
N ALA A 56 1.83 -4.15 1.07
CA ALA A 56 2.47 -4.44 -0.20
C ALA A 56 3.99 -4.36 -0.01
N TRP A 57 4.69 -5.41 -0.44
CA TRP A 57 6.14 -5.41 -0.50
C TRP A 57 6.55 -5.05 -1.91
N ASN A 58 7.02 -3.82 -2.09
CA ASN A 58 7.66 -3.44 -3.34
C ASN A 58 9.13 -3.84 -3.26
N ARG A 59 9.43 -5.06 -3.72
CA ARG A 59 10.80 -5.52 -3.87
C ARG A 59 11.35 -5.03 -5.21
N GLY A 60 11.38 -3.70 -5.40
CA GLY A 60 11.61 -2.97 -6.64
C GLY A 60 12.24 -3.79 -7.77
N TYR A 61 13.53 -3.61 -7.98
CA TYR A 61 14.27 -4.33 -9.02
C TYR A 61 14.77 -5.67 -8.48
N THR A 62 13.84 -6.57 -8.13
CA THR A 62 14.14 -7.93 -7.65
C THR A 62 14.96 -8.76 -8.65
N LEU A 63 14.95 -8.35 -9.92
CA LEU A 63 15.78 -8.93 -10.99
C LEU A 63 17.29 -8.81 -10.74
N TYR A 64 17.78 -7.84 -9.94
CA TYR A 64 19.22 -7.75 -9.63
C TYR A 64 19.72 -8.80 -8.65
N GLN A 65 18.86 -9.64 -8.08
CA GLN A 65 19.30 -10.83 -7.32
C GLN A 65 20.01 -11.89 -8.21
N ARG A 66 20.30 -11.59 -9.50
CA ARG A 66 20.97 -12.47 -10.47
C ARG A 66 22.35 -11.98 -10.96
N GLY A 67 23.15 -11.35 -10.09
CA GLY A 67 24.62 -11.46 -10.17
C GLY A 67 25.32 -10.75 -11.33
N ILE A 68 25.04 -9.47 -11.57
CA ILE A 68 25.89 -8.67 -12.46
C ILE A 68 27.18 -8.35 -11.71
N LYS A 69 28.23 -9.09 -12.08
CA LYS A 69 29.58 -8.87 -11.58
C LYS A 69 30.38 -8.03 -12.55
N LEU A 70 30.90 -6.92 -12.05
CA LEU A 70 31.90 -6.10 -12.72
C LEU A 70 33.25 -6.81 -12.62
N LYS A 71 33.94 -6.95 -13.76
CA LYS A 71 35.35 -7.37 -13.76
C LYS A 71 36.21 -6.16 -13.41
N THR A 72 36.83 -6.20 -12.25
CA THR A 72 37.77 -5.18 -11.76
C THR A 72 39.17 -5.78 -11.67
N ASP A 73 40.17 -4.94 -11.37
CA ASP A 73 41.55 -5.38 -11.16
C ASP A 73 41.71 -6.30 -9.94
N HIS A 74 40.72 -6.31 -9.05
CA HIS A 74 40.66 -7.16 -7.85
C HIS A 74 39.77 -8.41 -8.03
N GLY A 75 39.25 -8.65 -9.24
CA GLY A 75 38.41 -9.79 -9.57
C GLY A 75 36.96 -9.40 -9.89
N LEU A 76 36.03 -10.32 -9.65
CA LEU A 76 34.62 -10.09 -9.91
C LEU A 76 33.94 -9.45 -8.69
N GLN A 77 33.33 -8.28 -8.86
CA GLN A 77 32.63 -7.54 -7.81
C GLN A 77 31.17 -7.28 -8.18
N GLU A 78 30.24 -7.41 -7.24
CA GLU A 78 28.82 -7.13 -7.49
C GLU A 78 28.58 -5.63 -7.78
N ILE A 79 27.74 -5.34 -8.77
CA ILE A 79 27.43 -3.96 -9.17
C ILE A 79 26.75 -3.14 -8.06
N SER A 80 26.00 -3.78 -7.16
CA SER A 80 25.38 -3.11 -6.00
C SER A 80 26.41 -2.59 -5.00
N ASP A 81 27.59 -3.19 -4.95
CA ASP A 81 28.68 -2.74 -4.06
C ASP A 81 29.48 -1.60 -4.69
N ALA A 82 29.53 -1.55 -6.02
CA ALA A 82 30.23 -0.52 -6.77
C ALA A 82 29.37 0.74 -7.05
N SER A 83 28.05 0.62 -7.07
CA SER A 83 27.14 1.73 -7.40
C SER A 83 26.14 2.02 -6.26
N PRO A 84 26.26 3.17 -5.59
CA PRO A 84 25.28 3.61 -4.59
C PRO A 84 23.86 3.71 -5.14
N LEU A 85 23.69 4.03 -6.43
CA LEU A 85 22.39 4.07 -7.09
C LEU A 85 21.78 2.68 -7.22
N VAL A 86 22.56 1.68 -7.64
CA VAL A 86 22.04 0.31 -7.75
C VAL A 86 21.72 -0.24 -6.37
N LYS A 87 22.54 0.09 -5.36
CA LYS A 87 22.29 -0.29 -3.97
C LYS A 87 20.90 0.17 -3.46
N THR A 88 20.52 1.41 -3.71
CA THR A 88 19.21 1.93 -3.24
C THR A 88 18.02 1.27 -3.97
N LEU A 89 18.18 0.86 -5.22
CA LEU A 89 17.14 0.19 -6.00
C LEU A 89 16.90 -1.28 -5.58
N THR A 90 17.85 -1.89 -4.88
CA THR A 90 17.77 -3.29 -4.42
C THR A 90 17.08 -3.44 -3.05
N GLN A 91 16.86 -2.34 -2.32
CA GLN A 91 16.26 -2.41 -0.99
C GLN A 91 14.74 -2.66 -1.09
N PRO A 92 14.19 -3.68 -0.40
CA PRO A 92 12.76 -3.92 -0.38
C PRO A 92 12.07 -2.77 0.36
N LEU A 93 11.09 -2.15 -0.29
CA LEU A 93 10.25 -1.13 0.31
C LEU A 93 8.93 -1.75 0.72
N GLN A 94 8.65 -1.75 2.02
CA GLN A 94 7.32 -2.09 2.53
C GLN A 94 6.42 -0.86 2.44
N LYS A 95 5.21 -1.04 1.91
CA LYS A 95 4.14 -0.05 1.90
C LYS A 95 2.91 -0.61 2.58
N ILE A 96 2.27 0.21 3.40
CA ILE A 96 1.04 -0.15 4.12
C ILE A 96 -0.05 0.83 3.69
N TRP A 97 -1.17 0.28 3.23
CA TRP A 97 -2.29 1.04 2.67
C TRP A 97 -3.56 0.80 3.48
N LEU A 98 -4.25 1.87 3.84
CA LEU A 98 -5.67 1.81 4.21
C LEU A 98 -6.49 1.84 2.92
N VAL A 99 -7.36 0.86 2.69
CA VAL A 99 -8.20 0.74 1.50
C VAL A 99 -9.66 0.93 1.89
N TYR A 100 -10.42 1.75 1.16
CA TYR A 100 -11.82 2.06 1.47
C TYR A 100 -12.57 2.71 0.27
N PRO A 101 -13.92 2.73 0.24
CA PRO A 101 -14.69 3.37 -0.83
C PRO A 101 -14.52 4.89 -0.80
N ARG A 102 -14.31 5.50 -1.97
CA ARG A 102 -14.10 6.96 -2.12
C ARG A 102 -15.33 7.78 -1.68
N GLU A 103 -16.49 7.17 -1.71
CA GLU A 103 -17.79 7.74 -1.34
C GLU A 103 -17.80 8.19 0.13
N VAL A 104 -17.03 7.50 0.99
CA VAL A 104 -16.87 7.85 2.39
C VAL A 104 -16.20 9.22 2.54
N ASP A 105 -15.22 9.57 1.70
CA ASP A 105 -14.56 10.88 1.75
C ASP A 105 -15.41 12.03 1.21
N ALA A 106 -16.36 11.75 0.32
CA ALA A 106 -17.16 12.77 -0.33
C ALA A 106 -18.22 13.37 0.63
N LYS A 107 -18.60 12.62 1.67
CA LYS A 107 -19.69 12.98 2.59
C LYS A 107 -19.24 13.10 4.04
N SER A 108 -18.22 12.34 4.44
CA SER A 108 -17.52 12.59 5.71
C SER A 108 -16.57 13.77 5.49
N ARG A 109 -16.59 14.79 6.38
CA ARG A 109 -15.41 15.67 6.50
C ARG A 109 -14.18 14.76 6.57
N ALA A 110 -13.24 15.00 5.64
CA ALA A 110 -12.08 14.16 5.33
C ALA A 110 -11.61 13.36 6.54
N ILE A 111 -11.31 12.06 6.36
CA ILE A 111 -10.61 11.27 7.38
C ILE A 111 -9.42 12.13 7.84
N ALA A 112 -9.51 12.67 9.05
CA ALA A 112 -8.59 13.67 9.55
C ALA A 112 -7.30 12.95 9.94
N LEU A 113 -6.51 12.61 8.93
CA LEU A 113 -5.23 11.93 9.04
C LEU A 113 -4.10 12.91 9.41
N THR A 114 -4.41 14.16 9.73
CA THR A 114 -3.45 15.25 10.00
C THR A 114 -3.13 15.44 11.49
N THR A 115 -3.66 14.62 12.40
CA THR A 115 -3.44 14.81 13.84
C THR A 115 -3.07 13.50 14.55
N LEU A 116 -2.01 12.84 14.07
CA LEU A 116 -1.30 11.79 14.80
C LEU A 116 0.21 12.01 14.68
#